data_AF-A0A2S6MN09-F1
#
_entry.id   AF-A0A2S6MN09-F1
#
_cell.length_a   1.000
_cell.length_b   1.000
_cell.length_c   1.000
_cell.angle_alpha   90.00
_cell.angle_beta   90.00
_cell.angle_gamma   90.00
#
_symmetry.space_group_name_H-M   'P 1'
#
loop_
_entity.id
_entity.type
_entity.pdbx_description
1 polymer ?
#
loop_
_entity_poly.entity_id
_entity_poly.type
_entity_poly.pdbx_seq_one_letter_code
_entity_poly.pdbx_strand_id
1 'polypeptide(L)'
;MHIFERQITSLRSQALAVLAANQARAADQSLSPSDREAATSNASEAQAMVNILDCVKPNLGPKEARKIAARIRALLGAPRECKPVRVGCL
;
A
#
# COMPACT_ATOMS: atom_id res chain seq x y z
N MET A 1 19.49 5.38 -17.25
CA MET A 1 19.03 4.92 -15.92
C MET A 1 17.95 5.81 -15.29
N HIS A 2 17.76 7.05 -15.78
CA HIS A 2 16.82 8.01 -15.18
C HIS A 2 15.32 7.66 -15.23
N ILE A 3 14.88 6.84 -16.20
CA ILE A 3 13.45 6.49 -16.33
C ILE A 3 13.00 5.63 -15.15
N PHE A 4 13.80 4.63 -14.76
CA PHE A 4 13.49 3.75 -13.64
C PHE A 4 13.40 4.53 -12.32
N GLU A 5 14.39 5.38 -12.03
CA GLU A 5 14.39 6.22 -10.83
C GLU A 5 13.19 7.18 -10.79
N ARG A 6 12.84 7.79 -11.93
CA ARG A 6 11.64 8.64 -12.05
C ARG A 6 10.36 7.85 -11.81
N GLN A 7 10.26 6.63 -12.33
CA GLN A 7 9.11 5.75 -12.11
C GLN A 7 8.97 5.34 -10.64
N ILE A 8 10.06 4.94 -9.98
CA ILE A 8 10.06 4.61 -8.55
C ILE A 8 9.69 5.84 -7.71
N THR A 9 10.24 7.00 -8.02
CA THR A 9 9.89 8.26 -7.35
C THR A 9 8.41 8.60 -7.54
N SER A 10 7.89 8.48 -8.76
CA SER A 10 6.47 8.72 -9.05
C SER A 10 5.55 7.77 -8.29
N LEU A 11 5.86 6.47 -8.28
CA LEU A 11 5.10 5.47 -7.52
C LEU A 11 5.16 5.74 -6.02
N ARG A 12 6.32 6.16 -5.50
CA ARG A 12 6.48 6.52 -4.09
C ARG A 12 5.58 7.70 -3.72
N SER A 13 5.57 8.76 -4.55
CA SER A 13 4.69 9.92 -4.33
C SER A 13 3.21 9.54 -4.33
N GLN A 14 2.79 8.65 -5.23
CA GLN A 14 1.43 8.13 -5.27
C GLN A 14 1.09 7.30 -4.02
N ALA A 15 1.98 6.40 -3.60
CA ALA A 15 1.79 5.59 -2.40
C ALA A 15 1.69 6.46 -1.13
N LEU A 16 2.50 7.52 -1.03
CA LEU A 16 2.43 8.50 0.05
C LEU A 16 1.11 9.27 0.07
N ALA A 17 0.61 9.68 -1.11
CA ALA A 17 -0.69 10.34 -1.21
C ALA A 17 -1.83 9.43 -0.75
N VAL A 18 -1.81 8.15 -1.15
CA VAL A 18 -2.79 7.14 -0.71
C VAL A 18 -2.68 6.89 0.79
N LEU A 19 -1.47 6.81 1.33
CA LEU A 19 -1.24 6.66 2.77
C LEU A 19 -1.86 7.82 3.55
N ALA A 20 -1.54 9.06 3.17
CA ALA A 20 -2.06 10.26 3.83
C ALA A 20 -3.59 10.34 3.76
N ALA A 21 -4.18 10.03 2.60
CA ALA A 21 -5.63 10.02 2.44
C ALA A 21 -6.32 8.98 3.34
N ASN A 22 -5.75 7.78 3.46
CA ASN A 22 -6.30 6.74 4.33
C ASN A 22 -6.08 7.05 5.83
N GLN A 23 -4.96 7.68 6.20
CA GLN A 23 -4.74 8.17 7.57
C GLN A 23 -5.77 9.24 7.96
N ALA A 24 -6.05 10.19 7.05
CA ALA A 24 -7.07 11.20 7.27
C ALA A 24 -8.47 10.56 7.45
N ARG A 25 -8.83 9.59 6.59
CA ARG A 25 -10.10 8.86 6.72
C ARG A 25 -10.18 8.02 7.99
N ALA A 26 -9.09 7.37 8.41
CA ALA A 26 -9.07 6.60 9.65
C ALA A 26 -9.32 7.48 10.89
N ALA A 27 -8.89 8.75 10.85
CA ALA A 27 -9.10 9.73 11.90
C ALA A 27 -10.45 10.47 11.82
N ASP A 28 -11.18 10.34 10.71
CA ASP A 28 -12.43 11.06 10.46
C ASP A 28 -13.59 10.47 11.28
N GLN A 29 -13.97 11.16 12.35
CA GLN A 29 -15.04 10.73 13.26
C GLN A 29 -16.44 10.74 12.63
N SER A 30 -16.62 11.38 11.47
CA SER A 30 -17.89 11.35 10.75
C SER A 30 -18.15 10.00 10.05
N LEU A 31 -17.09 9.20 9.86
CA LEU A 31 -17.19 7.89 9.23
C LEU A 31 -17.60 6.80 10.22
N SER A 32 -18.26 5.76 9.67
CA SER A 32 -18.61 4.58 10.44
C SER A 32 -17.35 3.90 11.00
N PRO A 33 -17.45 3.17 12.13
CA PRO A 33 -16.33 2.40 12.66
C PRO A 33 -15.74 1.42 11.63
N SER A 34 -16.56 0.77 10.81
CA SER A 34 -16.12 -0.13 9.75
C SER A 34 -15.34 0.58 8.65
N ASP A 35 -15.75 1.79 8.26
CA ASP A 35 -15.04 2.56 7.23
C ASP A 35 -13.69 3.06 7.74
N ARG A 36 -13.60 3.43 9.03
CA ARG A 36 -12.33 3.80 9.66
C ARG A 36 -11.39 2.61 9.83
N GLU A 37 -11.91 1.44 10.16
CA GLU A 37 -11.13 0.20 10.22
C GLU A 37 -10.59 -0.17 8.83
N ALA A 38 -11.42 -0.10 7.79
CA ALA A 38 -11.00 -0.30 6.41
C ALA A 38 -9.92 0.71 5.98
N ALA A 39 -10.09 2.00 6.33
CA ALA A 39 -9.09 3.02 6.06
C ALA A 39 -7.76 2.75 6.81
N THR A 40 -7.81 2.24 8.04
CA THR A 40 -6.62 1.84 8.80
C THR A 40 -5.88 0.68 8.13
N SER A 41 -6.61 -0.34 7.66
CA SER A 41 -6.03 -1.45 6.89
C SER A 41 -5.37 -0.96 5.60
N ASN A 42 -6.07 -0.12 4.84
CA ASN A 42 -5.54 0.47 3.60
C ASN A 42 -4.30 1.34 3.84
N ALA A 43 -4.26 2.09 4.95
CA ALA A 43 -3.08 2.86 5.35
C ALA A 43 -1.88 1.94 5.64
N SER A 44 -2.10 0.81 6.32
CA SER A 44 -1.05 -0.20 6.57
C SER A 44 -0.49 -0.78 5.27
N GLU A 45 -1.35 -1.12 4.31
CA GLU A 45 -0.93 -1.60 2.99
C GLU A 45 -0.14 -0.54 2.21
N ALA A 46 -0.61 0.72 2.20
CA ALA A 46 0.08 1.82 1.54
C ALA A 46 1.46 2.08 2.18
N GLN A 47 1.57 2.00 3.51
CA GLN A 47 2.84 2.12 4.22
C GLN A 47 3.80 0.97 3.85
N ALA A 48 3.30 -0.27 3.74
CA ALA A 48 4.12 -1.39 3.33
C ALA A 48 4.65 -1.23 1.89
N MET A 49 3.84 -0.66 0.99
CA MET A 49 4.25 -0.31 -0.36
C MET A 49 5.36 0.75 -0.37
N VAL A 50 5.22 1.83 0.41
CA VAL A 50 6.28 2.85 0.57
C VAL A 50 7.58 2.21 1.05
N ASN A 51 7.51 1.33 2.05
CA ASN A 51 8.69 0.63 2.59
C ASN A 51 9.35 -0.31 1.56
N ILE A 52 8.61 -0.82 0.58
CA ILE A 52 9.18 -1.61 -0.51
C ILE A 52 9.87 -0.69 -1.51
N LEU A 53 9.20 0.39 -1.93
CA LEU A 53 9.72 1.34 -2.91
C LEU A 53 11.00 2.02 -2.43
N ASP A 54 11.11 2.33 -1.13
CA ASP A 54 12.32 2.89 -0.51
C ASP A 54 13.53 1.93 -0.59
N CYS A 55 13.29 0.62 -0.73
CA CYS A 55 14.35 -0.38 -0.92
C CYS A 55 14.73 -0.59 -2.38
N VAL A 56 13.94 -0.06 -3.34
CA VAL A 56 14.18 -0.27 -4.76
C VAL A 56 15.27 0.68 -5.25
N LYS A 57 16.42 0.12 -5.65
CA LYS A 57 17.55 0.88 -6.21
C LYS A 57 17.80 0.51 -7.66
N PRO A 58 18.25 1.46 -8.50
CA PRO A 58 18.80 1.12 -9.80
C PRO A 58 20.03 0.23 -9.61
N ASN A 59 20.11 -0.86 -10.37
CA ASN A 59 21.16 -1.90 -10.29
C ASN A 59 21.11 -2.80 -9.04
N LEU A 60 19.92 -3.12 -8.55
CA LEU A 60 19.73 -4.18 -7.55
C LEU A 60 20.34 -5.51 -8.03
N GLY A 61 21.27 -6.05 -7.24
CA GLY A 61 21.79 -7.39 -7.48
C GLY A 61 20.71 -8.48 -7.33
N PRO A 62 20.87 -9.66 -7.94
CA PRO A 62 19.85 -10.72 -7.96
C PRO A 62 19.36 -11.20 -6.60
N LYS A 63 20.18 -11.05 -5.54
CA LYS A 63 19.81 -11.40 -4.16
C LYS A 63 18.82 -10.39 -3.56
N GLU A 64 19.08 -9.10 -3.74
CA GLU A 64 18.23 -8.04 -3.19
C GLU A 64 16.92 -7.93 -3.98
N ALA A 65 16.96 -8.12 -5.31
CA ALA A 65 15.77 -8.22 -6.14
C ALA A 65 14.83 -9.36 -5.67
N ARG A 66 15.38 -10.53 -5.32
CA ARG A 66 14.61 -11.66 -4.77
C ARG A 66 13.95 -11.32 -3.43
N LYS A 67 14.63 -10.62 -2.53
CA LYS A 67 14.04 -10.17 -1.25
C LYS A 67 12.87 -9.21 -1.46
N ILE A 68 13.04 -8.25 -2.38
CA ILE A 68 11.98 -7.31 -2.73
C ILE A 68 10.78 -8.04 -3.34
N ALA A 69 11.01 -8.97 -4.27
CA ALA A 69 9.96 -9.78 -4.86
C ALA A 69 9.21 -10.65 -3.82
N ALA A 70 9.93 -11.21 -2.84
CA ALA A 70 9.32 -11.96 -1.74
C ALA A 70 8.43 -11.06 -0.86
N ARG A 71 8.88 -9.84 -0.54
CA ARG A 71 8.07 -8.86 0.20
C ARG A 71 6.81 -8.46 -0.55
N ILE A 72 6.92 -8.22 -1.87
CA ILE A 72 5.75 -7.94 -2.72
C ILE A 72 4.79 -9.12 -2.70
N ARG A 73 5.29 -10.35 -2.84
CA ARG A 73 4.46 -11.56 -2.79
C ARG A 73 3.77 -11.75 -1.44
N ALA A 74 4.44 -11.42 -0.34
CA ALA A 74 3.84 -11.48 0.99
C ALA A 74 2.68 -10.48 1.13
N LEU A 75 2.82 -9.27 0.58
CA LEU A 75 1.72 -8.29 0.55
C LEU A 75 0.56 -8.73 -0.34
N LEU A 76 0.85 -9.34 -1.49
CA LEU A 76 -0.18 -9.76 -2.44
C LEU A 76 -0.84 -11.11 -2.10
N GLY A 77 -0.14 -11.97 -1.35
CA GLY A 77 -0.52 -13.35 -1.06
C GLY A 77 -1.13 -13.58 0.32
N ALA A 78 -1.21 -12.55 1.17
CA ALA A 78 -1.99 -12.64 2.41
C ALA A 78 -3.46 -12.88 2.04
N PRO A 79 -4.14 -13.91 2.61
CA PRO A 79 -5.57 -14.11 2.42
C PRO A 79 -6.28 -12.83 2.84
N ARG A 80 -6.86 -12.15 1.86
CA ARG A 80 -7.78 -11.06 2.14
C ARG A 80 -8.97 -11.70 2.83
N GLU A 81 -9.17 -11.43 4.12
CA GLU A 81 -10.50 -11.50 4.69
C GLU A 81 -11.33 -10.38 4.05
N CYS A 82 -11.65 -10.53 2.77
CA CYS A 82 -12.68 -9.77 2.09
C CYS A 82 -13.99 -10.14 2.79
N LYS A 83 -14.30 -9.47 3.91
CA LYS A 83 -15.66 -9.48 4.42
C LYS A 83 -16.54 -8.93 3.31
N PRO A 84 -17.54 -9.69 2.82
CA PRO A 84 -18.42 -9.21 1.77
C PRO A 84 -19.16 -7.98 2.30
N VAL A 85 -18.95 -6.83 1.67
CA VAL A 85 -19.78 -5.64 1.89
C VAL A 85 -21.16 -5.98 1.35
N ARG A 86 -22.09 -6.33 2.23
CA ARG A 86 -23.51 -6.46 1.86
C ARG A 86 -24.04 -5.06 1.60
N VAL A 87 -24.09 -4.68 0.33
CA VAL A 87 -24.93 -3.55 -0.11
C VAL A 87 -26.37 -4.03 0.00
N GLY A 88 -27.06 -3.63 1.07
CA GLY A 88 -28.51 -3.80 1.16
C GLY A 88 -29.18 -2.88 0.16
N CYS A 89 -29.95 -3.43 -0.77
CA CYS A 89 -30.88 -2.64 -1.57
C CYS A 89 -32.00 -2.10 -0.68
N LEU A 90 -32.34 -0.82 -0.88
CA LEU A 90 -33.54 -0.15 -0.37
C LEU A 90 -34.81 -0.76 -0.96
#